data_AF-A0A3D4FGX7-F1
#
_entry.id   AF-A0A3D4FGX7-F1
#
_cell.length_a   1.000
_cell.length_b   1.000
_cell.length_c   1.000
_cell.angle_alpha   90.00
_cell.angle_beta   90.00
_cell.angle_gamma   90.00
#
_symmetry.space_group_name_H-M   'P 1'
#
loop_
_entity.id
_entity.type
_entity.pdbx_description
1 polymer ?
#
loop_
_entity_poly.entity_id
_entity_poly.type
_entity_poly.pdbx_seq_one_letter_code
_entity_poly.pdbx_strand_id
1 'polypeptide(L)'
;MLKLVVLLAFLLNISRGEFMKVLIRADGGEKIGLGHIMRTLVLAKELLNEFEVKYICISENKYAKGRDIVKSENIEVIEINEENELGSIKNLDGHIIIVDIYGINKEYLSSLGEKFKVIYIDDNNELDYYPVDILINQNPHSKFFNYNVRKNTKVLCGGMYTLLRDEFLKDSPIEVKKDIKDVLITLGGSDDLNITDELISELKELKINLHVIIGPAFKFKDDIKKYNKDNVFLYENVNMSEVMKKVDLAISSCGSTLYELS
;
A
#
# COMPACT_ATOMS: atom_id res chain seq x y z
N MET A 1 12.49 -4.42 9.05
CA MET A 1 11.03 -4.49 9.23
C MET A 1 10.56 -5.51 10.25
N LEU A 2 11.40 -6.49 10.63
CA LEU A 2 11.22 -7.45 11.74
C LEU A 2 10.68 -6.85 13.07
N LYS A 3 10.68 -5.52 13.21
CA LYS A 3 10.16 -4.78 14.36
C LYS A 3 8.63 -4.65 14.37
N LEU A 4 7.94 -4.50 13.24
CA LEU A 4 6.50 -4.17 13.28
C LEU A 4 5.65 -5.40 13.61
N VAL A 5 5.90 -6.57 13.02
CA VAL A 5 5.14 -7.78 13.37
C VAL A 5 5.44 -8.29 14.78
N VAL A 6 6.71 -8.27 15.19
CA VAL A 6 7.07 -8.57 16.59
C VAL A 6 6.42 -7.56 17.55
N LEU A 7 6.37 -6.28 17.18
CA LEU A 7 5.68 -5.27 17.96
C LEU A 7 4.16 -5.51 17.99
N LEU A 8 3.53 -5.85 16.86
CA LEU A 8 2.10 -6.15 16.81
C LEU A 8 1.77 -7.38 17.66
N ALA A 9 2.52 -8.46 17.54
CA ALA A 9 2.35 -9.67 18.35
C ALA A 9 2.48 -9.35 19.86
N PHE A 10 3.47 -8.52 20.23
CA PHE A 10 3.65 -8.05 21.60
C PHE A 10 2.50 -7.16 22.08
N LEU A 11 2.11 -6.16 21.29
CA LEU A 11 1.04 -5.21 21.62
C LEU A 11 -0.33 -5.88 21.74
N LEU A 12 -0.53 -6.98 21.01
CA LEU A 12 -1.76 -7.75 21.03
C LEU A 12 -1.81 -8.77 22.18
N ASN A 13 -0.76 -8.85 23.03
CA ASN A 13 -0.62 -9.79 24.16
C ASN A 13 -0.86 -11.25 23.73
N ILE A 14 -0.33 -11.62 22.57
CA ILE A 14 -0.56 -12.94 21.99
C ILE A 14 0.33 -13.96 22.71
N SER A 15 -0.28 -14.94 23.36
CA SER A 15 0.46 -16.07 23.95
C SER A 15 0.92 -17.02 22.85
N ARG A 16 2.16 -17.52 22.93
CA ARG A 16 2.65 -18.54 21.98
C ARG A 16 1.74 -19.77 22.07
N GLY A 17 1.00 -20.08 20.99
CA GLY A 17 0.20 -21.31 20.86
C GLY A 17 -1.29 -21.11 20.56
N GLU A 18 -1.83 -19.89 20.60
CA GLU A 18 -3.19 -19.61 20.11
C GLU A 18 -3.17 -19.36 18.59
N PHE A 19 -3.95 -20.16 17.84
CA PHE A 19 -4.09 -19.99 16.39
C PHE A 19 -4.98 -18.77 16.10
N MET A 20 -4.36 -17.58 16.02
CA MET A 20 -5.10 -16.35 15.74
C MET A 20 -5.27 -16.14 14.23
N LYS A 21 -6.46 -15.63 13.90
CA LYS A 21 -6.88 -15.26 12.55
C LYS A 21 -6.94 -13.74 12.42
N VAL A 22 -6.20 -13.22 11.45
CA VAL A 22 -6.15 -11.80 11.08
C VAL A 22 -6.91 -11.60 9.78
N LEU A 23 -7.86 -10.67 9.81
CA LEU A 23 -8.60 -10.22 8.65
C LEU A 23 -8.01 -8.89 8.18
N ILE A 24 -7.72 -8.74 6.89
CA ILE A 24 -7.24 -7.48 6.31
C ILE A 24 -8.31 -6.95 5.38
N ARG A 25 -8.91 -5.82 5.75
CA ARG A 25 -9.89 -5.11 4.94
C ARG A 25 -9.18 -4.02 4.14
N ALA A 26 -8.97 -4.27 2.86
CA ALA A 26 -8.36 -3.34 1.92
C ALA A 26 -8.89 -3.61 0.51
N ASP A 27 -9.06 -2.55 -0.29
CA ASP A 27 -9.34 -2.67 -1.72
C ASP A 27 -8.24 -2.02 -2.54
N GLY A 28 -8.10 -2.46 -3.79
CA GLY A 28 -7.21 -1.85 -4.76
C GLY A 28 -7.73 -2.10 -6.17
N GLY A 29 -7.60 -1.10 -7.04
CA GLY A 29 -8.05 -1.20 -8.42
C GLY A 29 -8.27 0.16 -9.06
N GLU A 30 -9.29 0.25 -9.90
CA GLU A 30 -9.61 1.47 -10.65
C GLU A 30 -9.95 2.64 -9.71
N LYS A 31 -9.51 3.86 -10.06
CA LYS A 31 -9.72 5.12 -9.33
C LYS A 31 -9.04 5.25 -7.97
N ILE A 32 -8.97 4.17 -7.17
CA ILE A 32 -8.34 4.19 -5.84
C ILE A 32 -6.85 3.81 -5.88
N GLY A 33 -6.38 3.25 -7.00
CA GLY A 33 -5.03 2.73 -7.14
C GLY A 33 -4.81 1.42 -6.37
N LEU A 34 -3.55 1.02 -6.24
CA LEU A 34 -3.18 -0.27 -5.63
C LEU A 34 -2.44 -0.10 -4.29
N GLY A 35 -2.28 1.13 -3.80
CA GLY A 35 -1.45 1.46 -2.64
C GLY A 35 -1.83 0.66 -1.39
N HIS A 36 -3.12 0.61 -1.05
CA HIS A 36 -3.63 -0.13 0.11
C HIS A 36 -3.29 -1.62 0.05
N ILE A 37 -3.54 -2.26 -1.10
CA ILE A 37 -3.19 -3.67 -1.32
C ILE A 37 -1.69 -3.90 -1.20
N MET A 38 -0.87 -3.09 -1.86
CA MET A 38 0.57 -3.28 -1.86
C MET A 38 1.18 -3.10 -0.46
N ARG A 39 0.77 -2.07 0.29
CA ARG A 39 1.30 -1.83 1.65
C ARG A 39 0.80 -2.85 2.65
N THR A 40 -0.47 -3.24 2.58
CA THR A 40 -1.01 -4.28 3.46
C THR A 40 -0.43 -5.65 3.14
N LEU A 41 -0.03 -5.93 1.90
CA LEU A 41 0.64 -7.19 1.54
C LEU A 41 2.00 -7.34 2.21
N VAL A 42 2.75 -6.25 2.38
CA VAL A 42 3.98 -6.25 3.19
C VAL A 42 3.67 -6.74 4.60
N LEU A 43 2.60 -6.22 5.21
CA LEU A 43 2.18 -6.61 6.54
C LEU A 43 1.66 -8.06 6.57
N ALA A 44 0.86 -8.47 5.59
CA ALA A 44 0.30 -9.80 5.48
C ALA A 44 1.40 -10.87 5.40
N LYS A 45 2.42 -10.65 4.56
CA LYS A 45 3.56 -11.57 4.39
C LYS A 45 4.32 -11.80 5.69
N GLU A 46 4.52 -10.74 6.47
CA GLU A 46 5.17 -10.85 7.77
C GLU A 46 4.28 -11.58 8.79
N LEU A 47 2.97 -11.36 8.76
CA LEU A 47 1.99 -11.98 9.67
C LEU A 47 1.74 -13.48 9.39
N LEU A 48 1.86 -13.92 8.14
CA LEU A 48 1.66 -15.33 7.74
C LEU A 48 2.61 -16.31 8.45
N ASN A 49 3.72 -15.82 9.02
CA ASN A 49 4.65 -16.64 9.79
C ASN A 49 4.08 -17.10 11.14
N GLU A 50 3.10 -16.38 11.69
CA GLU A 50 2.57 -16.58 13.04
C GLU A 50 1.03 -16.70 13.08
N PHE A 51 0.34 -16.29 12.02
CA PHE A 51 -1.12 -16.15 11.98
C PHE A 51 -1.75 -16.70 10.70
N GLU A 52 -3.02 -17.11 10.78
CA GLU A 52 -3.86 -17.27 9.60
C GLU A 52 -4.27 -15.87 9.12
N VAL A 53 -3.94 -15.52 7.87
CA VAL A 53 -4.25 -14.20 7.31
C VAL A 53 -5.22 -14.37 6.13
N LYS A 54 -6.31 -13.59 6.14
CA LYS A 54 -7.25 -13.51 5.01
C LYS A 54 -7.53 -12.06 4.67
N TYR A 55 -7.74 -11.79 3.38
CA TYR A 55 -8.21 -10.50 2.91
C TYR A 55 -9.73 -10.46 2.84
N ILE A 56 -10.27 -9.27 3.01
CA ILE A 56 -11.66 -8.92 2.75
C ILE A 56 -11.66 -7.81 1.71
N CYS A 57 -12.24 -8.09 0.56
CA CYS A 57 -12.33 -7.15 -0.54
C CYS A 57 -13.77 -7.04 -1.04
N ILE A 58 -14.15 -5.86 -1.53
CA ILE A 58 -15.44 -5.70 -2.20
C ILE A 58 -15.43 -6.48 -3.52
N SER A 59 -16.52 -7.20 -3.81
CA SER A 59 -16.64 -8.09 -4.97
C SER A 59 -16.75 -7.36 -6.31
N GLU A 60 -17.01 -6.05 -6.31
CA GLU A 60 -17.16 -5.25 -7.53
C GLU A 60 -15.94 -5.34 -8.45
N ASN A 61 -16.19 -5.29 -9.76
CA ASN A 61 -15.16 -5.40 -10.79
C ASN A 61 -14.10 -4.30 -10.70
N LYS A 62 -14.47 -3.11 -10.21
CA LYS A 62 -13.54 -1.98 -10.01
C LYS A 62 -12.34 -2.34 -9.11
N TYR A 63 -12.49 -3.36 -8.25
CA TYR A 63 -11.44 -3.84 -7.34
C TYR A 63 -10.87 -5.22 -7.70
N ALA A 64 -11.22 -5.80 -8.85
CA ALA A 64 -10.78 -7.14 -9.24
C ALA A 64 -9.25 -7.27 -9.27
N LYS A 65 -8.55 -6.23 -9.75
CA LYS A 65 -7.08 -6.22 -9.82
C LYS A 65 -6.42 -6.34 -8.44
N GLY A 66 -6.93 -5.66 -7.42
CA GLY A 66 -6.43 -5.81 -6.05
C GLY A 66 -6.58 -7.24 -5.54
N ARG A 67 -7.75 -7.85 -5.79
CA ARG A 67 -8.01 -9.25 -5.42
C ARG A 67 -7.08 -10.22 -6.14
N ASP A 68 -6.86 -10.02 -7.44
CA ASP A 68 -5.96 -10.87 -8.24
C ASP A 68 -4.52 -10.82 -7.71
N ILE A 69 -4.03 -9.64 -7.31
CA ILE A 69 -2.69 -9.49 -6.71
C ILE A 69 -2.61 -10.26 -5.39
N VAL A 70 -3.59 -10.12 -4.50
CA VAL A 70 -3.60 -10.85 -3.22
C VAL A 70 -3.64 -12.37 -3.45
N LYS A 71 -4.49 -12.84 -4.36
CA LYS A 71 -4.59 -14.27 -4.72
C LYS A 71 -3.27 -14.80 -5.31
N SER A 72 -2.54 -13.99 -6.08
CA SER A 72 -1.25 -14.37 -6.65
C SER A 72 -0.16 -14.62 -5.60
N GLU A 73 -0.33 -14.05 -4.40
CA GLU A 73 0.54 -14.27 -3.23
C GLU A 73 0.10 -15.48 -2.38
N ASN A 74 -0.86 -16.28 -2.88
CA ASN A 74 -1.47 -17.43 -2.20
C ASN A 74 -2.17 -17.08 -0.88
N ILE A 75 -2.71 -15.87 -0.77
CA ILE A 75 -3.50 -15.42 0.38
C ILE A 75 -4.99 -15.49 0.03
N GLU A 76 -5.81 -16.06 0.92
CA GLU A 76 -7.25 -16.18 0.71
C GLU A 76 -7.93 -14.80 0.69
N VAL A 77 -8.85 -14.59 -0.25
CA VAL A 77 -9.67 -13.38 -0.36
C VAL A 77 -11.14 -13.75 -0.17
N ILE A 78 -11.76 -13.16 0.85
CA ILE A 78 -13.20 -13.19 1.11
C ILE A 78 -13.82 -11.99 0.38
N GLU A 79 -14.62 -12.28 -0.64
CA GLU A 79 -15.31 -11.25 -1.41
C GLU A 79 -16.66 -10.93 -0.75
N ILE A 80 -16.94 -9.66 -0.51
CA ILE A 80 -18.17 -9.19 0.14
C ILE A 80 -18.87 -8.10 -0.67
N ASN A 81 -20.18 -7.94 -0.45
CA ASN A 81 -20.97 -6.88 -1.06
C ASN A 81 -20.81 -5.56 -0.29
N GLU A 82 -20.60 -4.45 -1.01
CA GLU A 82 -20.45 -3.09 -0.47
C GLU A 82 -21.69 -2.64 0.34
N GLU A 83 -22.90 -2.97 -0.11
CA GLU A 83 -24.15 -2.53 0.53
C GLU A 83 -24.34 -3.03 1.97
N ASN A 84 -23.77 -4.21 2.29
CA ASN A 84 -23.83 -4.80 3.63
C ASN A 84 -22.43 -5.19 4.11
N GLU A 85 -21.47 -4.30 3.91
CA GLU A 85 -20.07 -4.55 4.23
C GLU A 85 -19.89 -4.93 5.71
N LEU A 86 -20.31 -4.07 6.64
CA LEU A 86 -20.15 -4.29 8.08
C LEU A 86 -20.83 -5.58 8.56
N GLY A 87 -22.05 -5.85 8.08
CA GLY A 87 -22.77 -7.08 8.43
C GLY A 87 -22.05 -8.33 7.93
N SER A 88 -21.51 -8.27 6.71
CA SER A 88 -20.73 -9.36 6.13
C SER A 88 -19.45 -9.61 6.94
N ILE A 89 -18.70 -8.56 7.27
CA ILE A 89 -17.46 -8.65 8.05
C ILE A 89 -17.74 -9.22 9.45
N LYS A 90 -18.78 -8.74 10.14
CA LYS A 90 -19.15 -9.21 11.49
C LYS A 90 -19.54 -10.69 11.54
N ASN A 91 -19.96 -11.28 10.43
CA ASN A 91 -20.27 -12.72 10.37
C ASN A 91 -19.04 -13.60 10.16
N LEU A 92 -17.88 -13.02 9.82
CA LEU A 92 -16.65 -13.77 9.60
C LEU A 92 -15.98 -14.13 10.93
N ASP A 93 -15.42 -15.34 11.00
CA ASP A 93 -14.54 -15.71 12.09
C ASP A 93 -13.21 -14.96 11.98
N GLY A 94 -12.68 -14.46 13.10
CA GLY A 94 -11.50 -13.60 13.15
C GLY A 94 -11.29 -12.98 14.53
N HIS A 95 -10.03 -12.66 14.83
CA HIS A 95 -9.65 -12.09 16.12
C HIS A 95 -9.21 -10.63 16.00
N ILE A 96 -8.50 -10.33 14.92
CA ILE A 96 -7.95 -9.01 14.62
C ILE A 96 -8.43 -8.62 13.23
N ILE A 97 -8.79 -7.35 13.07
CA ILE A 97 -9.05 -6.76 11.76
C ILE A 97 -8.11 -5.58 11.53
N ILE A 98 -7.43 -5.59 10.39
CA ILE A 98 -6.60 -4.50 9.91
C ILE A 98 -7.37 -3.80 8.81
N VAL A 99 -7.65 -2.52 8.99
CA VAL A 99 -8.47 -1.72 8.08
C VAL A 99 -7.58 -0.70 7.39
N ASP A 100 -7.60 -0.73 6.06
CA ASP A 100 -6.85 0.18 5.20
C ASP A 100 -7.70 0.59 4.00
N ILE A 101 -8.66 1.46 4.26
CA ILE A 101 -9.59 2.04 3.30
C ILE A 101 -9.89 3.50 3.67
N TYR A 102 -10.16 4.32 2.66
CA TYR A 102 -10.64 5.69 2.84
C TYR A 102 -12.15 5.76 3.06
N GLY A 103 -12.63 6.93 3.48
CA GLY A 103 -14.07 7.25 3.49
C GLY A 103 -14.86 6.57 4.61
N ILE A 104 -14.20 6.06 5.64
CA ILE A 104 -14.84 5.49 6.83
C ILE A 104 -14.98 6.52 7.94
N ASN A 105 -15.85 6.23 8.91
CA ASN A 105 -16.07 7.04 10.10
C ASN A 105 -15.82 6.24 11.40
N LYS A 106 -15.91 6.93 12.54
CA LYS A 106 -15.72 6.31 13.85
C LYS A 106 -16.77 5.25 14.17
N GLU A 107 -17.99 5.38 13.64
CA GLU A 107 -19.06 4.40 13.83
C GLU A 107 -18.71 3.08 13.14
N TYR A 108 -18.14 3.12 11.95
CA TYR A 108 -17.62 1.94 11.23
C TYR A 108 -16.56 1.21 12.07
N LEU A 109 -15.53 1.94 12.54
CA LEU A 109 -14.46 1.36 13.34
C LEU A 109 -14.96 0.83 14.70
N SER A 110 -15.87 1.56 15.36
CA SER A 110 -16.49 1.13 16.63
C SER A 110 -17.28 -0.16 16.44
N SER A 111 -18.04 -0.25 15.33
CA SER A 111 -18.83 -1.41 14.97
C SER A 111 -17.94 -2.65 14.80
N LEU A 112 -16.79 -2.53 14.15
CA LEU A 112 -15.80 -3.61 14.07
C LEU A 112 -15.22 -3.98 15.44
N GLY A 113 -14.98 -2.98 16.29
CA GLY A 113 -14.44 -3.16 17.65
C GLY A 113 -15.34 -3.92 18.62
N GLU A 114 -16.63 -4.12 18.30
CA GLU A 114 -17.53 -5.00 19.07
C GLU A 114 -17.11 -6.47 19.00
N LYS A 115 -16.39 -6.87 17.95
CA LYS A 115 -16.00 -8.26 17.69
C LYS A 115 -14.48 -8.46 17.61
N PHE A 116 -13.77 -7.52 17.00
CA PHE A 116 -12.35 -7.68 16.66
C PHE A 116 -11.49 -6.70 17.45
N LYS A 117 -10.22 -7.05 17.64
CA LYS A 117 -9.18 -6.03 17.87
C LYS A 117 -8.96 -5.26 16.57
N VAL A 118 -9.08 -3.93 16.60
CA VAL A 118 -9.02 -3.11 15.38
C VAL A 118 -7.67 -2.43 15.26
N ILE A 119 -7.01 -2.67 14.14
CA ILE A 119 -5.83 -1.94 13.68
C ILE A 119 -6.28 -1.08 12.49
N TYR A 120 -6.05 0.22 12.56
CA TYR A 120 -6.36 1.12 11.44
C TYR A 120 -5.09 1.74 10.87
N ILE A 121 -4.96 1.71 9.54
CA ILE A 121 -3.91 2.41 8.81
C ILE A 121 -4.49 3.75 8.34
N ASP A 122 -3.96 4.83 8.90
CA ASP A 122 -4.34 6.21 8.58
C ASP A 122 -3.21 6.91 7.82
N ASP A 123 -3.59 7.90 7.00
CA ASP A 123 -2.64 8.75 6.29
C ASP A 123 -2.68 10.21 6.74
N ASN A 124 -3.87 10.75 7.06
CA ASN A 124 -4.12 12.19 7.11
C ASN A 124 -4.72 12.70 8.43
N ASN A 125 -4.97 11.83 9.40
CA ASN A 125 -5.68 12.16 10.64
C ASN A 125 -7.08 12.80 10.38
N GLU A 126 -7.88 12.20 9.51
CA GLU A 126 -9.17 12.75 9.05
C GLU A 126 -10.35 12.53 10.02
N LEU A 127 -10.31 11.51 10.88
CA LEU A 127 -11.38 11.23 11.84
C LEU A 127 -11.29 12.16 13.06
N ASP A 128 -12.45 12.58 13.56
CA ASP A 128 -12.57 13.36 14.79
C ASP A 128 -12.22 12.54 16.05
N TYR A 129 -12.38 11.21 15.98
CA TYR A 129 -12.03 10.27 17.04
C TYR A 129 -11.74 8.88 16.48
N TYR A 130 -10.70 8.21 17.00
CA TYR A 130 -10.27 6.88 16.57
C TYR A 130 -10.54 5.83 17.65
N PRO A 131 -11.63 5.05 17.53
CA PRO A 131 -12.00 4.00 18.49
C PRO A 131 -11.28 2.67 18.21
N VAL A 132 -9.95 2.69 18.02
CA VAL A 132 -9.16 1.53 17.59
C VAL A 132 -8.17 1.08 18.65
N ASP A 133 -7.70 -0.18 18.59
CA ASP A 133 -6.68 -0.69 19.50
C ASP A 133 -5.28 -0.23 19.09
N ILE A 134 -5.01 -0.22 17.77
CA ILE A 134 -3.75 0.26 17.21
C ILE A 134 -4.05 1.18 16.02
N LEU A 135 -3.39 2.33 15.99
CA LEU A 135 -3.37 3.25 14.87
C LEU A 135 -1.98 3.26 14.27
N ILE A 136 -1.87 3.02 12.96
CA ILE A 136 -0.62 3.07 12.21
C ILE A 136 -0.71 4.22 11.23
N ASN A 137 0.27 5.13 11.25
CA ASN A 137 0.43 6.09 10.18
C ASN A 137 1.92 6.16 9.80
N GLN A 138 2.25 5.63 8.64
CA GLN A 138 3.64 5.50 8.17
C GLN A 138 4.27 6.85 7.77
N ASN A 139 3.44 7.86 7.50
CA ASN A 139 3.92 9.09 6.88
C ASN A 139 4.82 9.88 7.85
N PRO A 140 6.00 10.38 7.44
CA PRO A 140 6.93 11.07 8.34
C PRO A 140 6.31 12.21 9.14
N HIS A 141 5.38 12.94 8.53
CA HIS A 141 4.70 14.09 9.14
C HIS A 141 3.63 13.69 10.17
N SER A 142 3.23 12.42 10.24
CA SER A 142 2.23 11.91 11.20
C SER A 142 2.62 12.11 12.66
N LYS A 143 3.93 12.22 12.95
CA LYS A 143 4.44 12.52 14.29
C LYS A 143 3.99 13.89 14.80
N PHE A 144 3.56 14.78 13.91
CA PHE A 144 3.09 16.13 14.23
C PHE A 144 1.56 16.19 14.39
N PHE A 145 0.83 15.11 14.10
CA PHE A 145 -0.61 15.06 14.29
C PHE A 145 -0.98 14.86 15.76
N ASN A 146 -2.08 15.49 16.17
CA ASN A 146 -2.69 15.28 17.47
C ASN A 146 -3.89 14.34 17.32
N TYR A 147 -3.63 13.03 17.38
CA TYR A 147 -4.67 12.02 17.24
C TYR A 147 -5.59 11.98 18.46
N ASN A 148 -6.90 12.11 18.24
CA ASN A 148 -7.90 11.91 19.27
C ASN A 148 -8.27 10.42 19.35
N VAL A 149 -7.64 9.67 20.26
CA VAL A 149 -7.74 8.20 20.32
C VAL A 149 -8.31 7.71 21.65
N ARG A 150 -8.76 6.45 21.71
CA ARG A 150 -9.12 5.79 22.98
C ARG A 150 -7.90 5.77 23.91
N LYS A 151 -8.12 5.87 25.23
CA LYS A 151 -7.06 5.89 26.26
C LYS A 151 -5.97 4.81 26.11
N ASN A 152 -6.35 3.62 25.64
CA ASN A 152 -5.45 2.47 25.50
C ASN A 152 -4.97 2.23 24.06
N THR A 153 -5.30 3.10 23.12
CA THR A 153 -4.85 2.98 21.73
C THR A 153 -3.33 3.13 21.64
N LYS A 154 -2.69 2.26 20.88
CA LYS A 154 -1.27 2.37 20.54
C LYS A 154 -1.14 3.11 19.22
N VAL A 155 -0.41 4.22 19.23
CA VAL A 155 -0.21 5.07 18.06
C VAL A 155 1.20 4.85 17.52
N LEU A 156 1.31 4.30 16.31
CA LEU A 156 2.55 3.95 15.63
C LEU A 156 2.76 4.90 14.44
N CYS A 157 3.47 6.01 14.69
CA CYS A 157 3.62 7.10 13.72
C CYS A 157 5.05 7.31 13.19
N GLY A 158 5.11 7.64 11.90
CA GLY A 158 6.29 8.04 11.16
C GLY A 158 7.08 6.90 10.54
N GLY A 159 8.14 7.26 9.80
CA GLY A 159 8.83 6.35 8.88
C GLY A 159 9.50 5.11 9.51
N MET A 160 9.54 4.97 10.84
CA MET A 160 9.95 3.72 11.48
C MET A 160 8.92 2.59 11.28
N TYR A 161 7.69 2.94 10.91
CA TYR A 161 6.58 2.03 10.66
C TYR A 161 6.19 1.97 9.18
N THR A 162 7.04 2.47 8.27
CA THR A 162 6.83 2.35 6.82
C THR A 162 6.72 0.90 6.40
N LEU A 163 5.64 0.59 5.70
CA LEU A 163 5.37 -0.72 5.11
C LEU A 163 6.05 -0.79 3.74
N LEU A 164 7.35 -1.11 3.76
CA LEU A 164 8.21 -1.14 2.59
C LEU A 164 8.46 -2.58 2.13
N ARG A 165 8.46 -2.80 0.81
CA ARG A 165 8.73 -4.13 0.24
C ARG A 165 10.17 -4.57 0.52
N ASP A 166 10.39 -5.87 0.68
CA ASP A 166 11.70 -6.45 1.02
C ASP A 166 12.82 -6.05 0.06
N GLU A 167 12.50 -5.81 -1.21
CA GLU A 167 13.48 -5.41 -2.23
C GLU A 167 14.17 -4.08 -1.90
N PHE A 168 13.53 -3.18 -1.17
CA PHE A 168 14.12 -1.90 -0.76
C PHE A 168 14.81 -1.95 0.61
N LEU A 169 14.61 -3.03 1.39
CA LEU A 169 15.20 -3.15 2.73
C LEU A 169 16.70 -3.40 2.73
N LYS A 170 17.24 -3.92 1.62
CA LYS A 170 18.64 -4.34 1.49
C LYS A 170 19.46 -3.38 0.63
N ASP A 171 18.89 -2.23 0.30
CA ASP A 171 19.47 -1.36 -0.68
C ASP A 171 20.49 -0.41 -0.09
N SER A 172 21.53 -0.19 -0.89
CA SER A 172 22.57 0.79 -0.58
C SER A 172 22.13 2.16 -1.11
N PRO A 173 22.57 3.26 -0.47
CA PRO A 173 22.33 4.60 -0.99
C PRO A 173 22.77 4.73 -2.45
N ILE A 174 21.93 5.37 -3.26
CA ILE A 174 22.26 5.67 -4.66
C ILE A 174 23.18 6.90 -4.73
N GLU A 175 24.14 6.87 -5.65
CA GLU A 175 24.95 8.05 -5.96
C GLU A 175 24.24 8.86 -7.04
N VAL A 176 23.70 10.02 -6.66
CA VAL A 176 23.04 10.94 -7.59
C VAL A 176 24.09 11.66 -8.44
N LYS A 177 24.08 11.42 -9.74
CA LYS A 177 24.99 12.09 -10.68
C LYS A 177 24.61 13.57 -10.84
N LYS A 178 25.62 14.43 -11.00
CA LYS A 178 25.41 15.87 -11.27
C LYS A 178 24.81 16.14 -12.65
N ASP A 179 25.19 15.32 -13.63
CA ASP A 179 24.68 15.38 -15.00
C ASP A 179 23.60 14.30 -15.13
N ILE A 180 22.34 14.74 -15.07
CA ILE A 180 21.17 13.85 -15.09
C ILE A 180 21.05 13.24 -16.47
N LYS A 181 21.20 11.92 -16.56
CA LYS A 181 21.06 11.16 -17.81
C LYS A 181 19.91 10.20 -17.76
N ASP A 182 19.63 9.61 -16.61
CA ASP A 182 18.64 8.56 -16.47
C ASP A 182 17.49 9.06 -15.56
N VAL A 183 16.29 9.17 -16.12
CA VAL A 183 15.11 9.70 -15.42
C VAL A 183 14.03 8.63 -15.32
N LEU A 184 13.59 8.33 -14.10
CA LEU A 184 12.43 7.46 -13.85
C LEU A 184 11.13 8.26 -13.92
N ILE A 185 10.13 7.73 -14.64
CA ILE A 185 8.73 8.17 -14.56
C ILE A 185 7.92 7.00 -14.00
N THR A 186 7.27 7.20 -12.86
CA THR A 186 6.36 6.19 -12.30
C THR A 186 5.25 6.84 -11.46
N LEU A 187 4.00 6.73 -11.93
CA LEU A 187 2.85 7.40 -11.29
C LEU A 187 1.98 6.43 -10.49
N GLY A 188 2.50 5.23 -10.21
CA GLY A 188 1.85 4.22 -9.38
C GLY A 188 1.03 3.20 -10.17
N GLY A 189 0.02 2.62 -9.51
CA GLY A 189 -0.66 1.42 -9.98
C GLY A 189 -1.57 1.58 -11.20
N SER A 190 -2.29 2.70 -11.31
CA SER A 190 -3.33 2.90 -12.32
C SER A 190 -3.09 4.09 -13.27
N ASP A 191 -2.60 5.23 -12.78
CA ASP A 191 -2.49 6.49 -13.53
C ASP A 191 -3.73 6.74 -14.43
N ASP A 192 -4.90 6.82 -13.78
CA ASP A 192 -6.20 6.92 -14.46
C ASP A 192 -6.35 8.22 -15.31
N LEU A 193 -5.47 9.21 -15.11
CA LEU A 193 -5.43 10.46 -15.87
C LEU A 193 -4.46 10.42 -17.06
N ASN A 194 -3.75 9.31 -17.27
CA ASN A 194 -2.75 9.14 -18.32
C ASN A 194 -1.62 10.21 -18.32
N ILE A 195 -1.25 10.70 -17.13
CA ILE A 195 -0.20 11.71 -16.99
C ILE A 195 1.15 11.15 -17.47
N THR A 196 1.32 9.83 -17.45
CA THR A 196 2.49 9.15 -18.03
C THR A 196 2.69 9.48 -19.52
N ASP A 197 1.63 9.50 -20.36
CA ASP A 197 1.76 9.85 -21.79
C ASP A 197 2.18 11.31 -21.98
N GLU A 198 1.62 12.23 -21.17
CA GLU A 198 1.97 13.64 -21.19
C GLU A 198 3.45 13.86 -20.84
N LEU A 199 3.93 13.26 -19.74
CA LEU A 199 5.32 13.36 -19.32
C LEU A 199 6.30 12.79 -20.35
N ILE A 200 5.99 11.63 -20.95
CA ILE A 200 6.84 11.07 -22.01
C ILE A 200 6.88 12.02 -23.21
N SER A 201 5.74 12.55 -23.63
CA SER A 201 5.65 13.43 -24.78
C SER A 201 6.48 14.71 -24.61
N GLU A 202 6.47 15.29 -23.41
CA GLU A 202 7.25 16.51 -23.09
C GLU A 202 8.75 16.25 -22.94
N LEU A 203 9.14 15.08 -22.43
CA LEU A 203 10.52 14.82 -22.03
C LEU A 203 11.33 14.01 -23.04
N LYS A 204 10.70 13.29 -23.97
CA LYS A 204 11.41 12.37 -24.90
C LYS A 204 12.41 13.05 -25.83
N GLU A 205 12.24 14.35 -26.15
CA GLU A 205 13.14 15.08 -27.04
C GLU A 205 14.40 15.61 -26.32
N LEU A 206 14.45 15.49 -24.99
CA LEU A 206 15.62 15.83 -24.19
C LEU A 206 16.70 14.76 -24.34
N LYS A 207 17.98 15.14 -24.15
CA LYS A 207 19.13 14.23 -24.20
C LYS A 207 19.28 13.42 -22.90
N ILE A 208 18.21 12.74 -22.51
CA ILE A 208 18.10 11.88 -21.32
C ILE A 208 17.43 10.56 -21.70
N ASN A 209 17.67 9.52 -20.94
CA ASN A 209 16.96 8.25 -20.97
C ASN A 209 15.74 8.33 -20.05
N LEU A 210 14.57 8.00 -20.56
CA LEU A 210 13.34 7.89 -19.78
C LEU A 210 13.06 6.42 -19.47
N HIS A 211 13.17 6.06 -18.19
CA HIS A 211 12.74 4.78 -17.66
C HIS A 211 11.31 4.93 -17.17
N VAL A 212 10.33 4.34 -17.86
CA VAL A 212 8.92 4.48 -17.53
C VAL A 212 8.41 3.18 -16.93
N ILE A 213 8.00 3.20 -15.67
CA ILE A 213 7.38 2.04 -15.04
C ILE A 213 5.88 2.29 -14.90
N ILE A 214 5.10 1.46 -15.59
CA ILE A 214 3.63 1.48 -15.50
C ILE A 214 3.12 0.40 -14.56
N GLY A 215 2.07 0.73 -13.82
CA GLY A 215 1.43 -0.20 -12.90
C GLY A 215 0.51 -1.22 -13.58
N PRO A 216 0.17 -2.31 -12.88
CA PRO A 216 -0.64 -3.40 -13.45
C PRO A 216 -2.11 -3.04 -13.70
N ALA A 217 -2.58 -1.88 -13.22
CA ALA A 217 -3.90 -1.34 -13.50
C ALA A 217 -3.88 -0.19 -14.54
N PHE A 218 -2.73 0.08 -15.19
CA PHE A 218 -2.59 1.11 -16.22
C PHE A 218 -3.34 0.73 -17.50
N LYS A 219 -4.31 1.56 -17.90
CA LYS A 219 -5.23 1.26 -19.01
C LYS A 219 -4.72 1.70 -20.39
N PHE A 220 -3.78 2.64 -20.45
CA PHE A 220 -3.31 3.28 -21.69
C PHE A 220 -2.02 2.66 -22.23
N LYS A 221 -1.75 1.39 -21.89
CA LYS A 221 -0.51 0.70 -22.23
C LYS A 221 -0.23 0.70 -23.73
N ASP A 222 -1.25 0.43 -24.54
CA ASP A 222 -1.09 0.38 -26.00
C ASP A 222 -0.77 1.76 -26.60
N ASP A 223 -1.28 2.83 -25.99
CA ASP A 223 -1.08 4.21 -26.47
C ASP A 223 0.37 4.67 -26.28
N ILE A 224 1.04 4.23 -25.21
CA ILE A 224 2.42 4.63 -24.91
C ILE A 224 3.47 3.72 -25.54
N LYS A 225 3.11 2.52 -26.02
CA LYS A 225 4.04 1.59 -26.71
C LYS A 225 4.76 2.25 -27.89
N LYS A 226 4.11 3.22 -28.55
CA LYS A 226 4.69 4.00 -29.66
C LYS A 226 5.99 4.73 -29.28
N TYR A 227 6.18 5.01 -27.98
CA TYR A 227 7.39 5.66 -27.49
C TYR A 227 8.53 4.70 -27.19
N ASN A 228 8.31 3.37 -27.10
CA ASN A 228 9.32 2.40 -26.69
C ASN A 228 10.40 2.17 -27.77
N LYS A 229 11.19 3.20 -28.03
CA LYS A 229 12.26 3.32 -28.99
C LYS A 229 13.18 4.47 -28.57
N ASP A 230 14.36 4.50 -29.16
CA ASP A 230 15.36 5.55 -28.92
C ASP A 230 15.78 5.63 -27.44
N ASN A 231 15.38 6.69 -26.74
CA ASN A 231 15.74 6.99 -25.35
C ASN A 231 14.62 6.71 -24.33
N VAL A 232 13.54 6.02 -24.71
CA VAL A 232 12.44 5.68 -23.79
C VAL A 232 12.34 4.17 -23.61
N PHE A 233 12.39 3.73 -22.36
CA PHE A 233 12.34 2.33 -21.94
C PHE A 233 11.10 2.08 -21.10
N LEU A 234 10.16 1.30 -21.62
CA LEU A 234 8.93 0.93 -20.90
C LEU A 234 9.13 -0.36 -20.09
N TYR A 235 8.70 -0.34 -18.84
CA TYR A 235 8.82 -1.45 -17.88
C TYR A 235 7.47 -1.81 -17.28
N GLU A 236 7.27 -3.11 -17.09
CA GLU A 236 6.09 -3.70 -16.47
C GLU A 236 6.52 -4.86 -15.59
N ASN A 237 5.92 -5.00 -14.41
CA ASN A 237 6.18 -6.11 -13.48
C ASN A 237 7.68 -6.34 -13.22
N VAL A 238 8.45 -5.25 -13.12
CA VAL A 238 9.89 -5.27 -12.85
C VAL A 238 10.19 -5.20 -11.37
N ASN A 239 11.41 -5.58 -10.99
CA ASN A 239 11.95 -5.22 -9.69
C ASN A 239 12.18 -3.70 -9.68
N MET A 240 11.35 -2.96 -8.93
CA MET A 240 11.38 -1.50 -8.90
C MET A 240 12.72 -0.99 -8.36
N SER A 241 13.27 -1.67 -7.35
CA SER A 241 14.55 -1.31 -6.73
C SER A 241 15.71 -1.35 -7.73
N GLU A 242 15.71 -2.31 -8.65
CA GLU A 242 16.76 -2.44 -9.67
C GLU A 242 16.71 -1.33 -10.71
N VAL A 243 15.53 -0.80 -11.01
CA VAL A 243 15.38 0.34 -11.92
C VAL A 243 15.73 1.64 -11.19
N MET A 244 15.23 1.83 -9.96
CA MET A 244 15.51 3.01 -9.15
C MET A 244 17.02 3.23 -8.90
N LYS A 245 17.81 2.16 -8.77
CA LYS A 245 19.27 2.25 -8.63
C LYS A 245 20.01 2.76 -9.87
N LYS A 246 19.38 2.71 -11.05
CA LYS A 246 20.01 3.08 -12.33
C LYS A 246 19.76 4.55 -12.68
N VAL A 247 18.81 5.20 -12.02
CA VAL A 247 18.35 6.54 -12.38
C VAL A 247 18.97 7.62 -11.48
N ASP A 248 19.06 8.82 -12.02
CA ASP A 248 19.60 10.01 -11.35
C ASP A 248 18.47 10.90 -10.79
N LEU A 249 17.27 10.83 -11.39
CA LEU A 249 16.10 11.59 -10.99
C LEU A 249 14.83 10.76 -11.17
N ALA A 250 13.86 10.93 -10.27
CA ALA A 250 12.55 10.30 -10.38
C ALA A 250 11.43 11.35 -10.40
N ILE A 251 10.50 11.18 -11.32
CA ILE A 251 9.21 11.86 -11.38
C ILE A 251 8.17 10.83 -10.96
N SER A 252 7.59 11.03 -9.78
CA SER A 252 6.59 10.11 -9.23
C SER A 252 5.36 10.80 -8.67
N SER A 253 4.30 10.03 -8.48
CA SER A 253 3.19 10.46 -7.62
C SER A 253 3.62 10.47 -6.15
N CYS A 254 2.89 11.22 -5.31
CA CYS A 254 3.18 11.36 -3.88
C CYS A 254 2.61 10.20 -3.03
N GLY A 255 2.68 8.97 -3.55
CA GLY A 255 2.21 7.77 -2.86
C GLY A 255 3.31 7.01 -2.14
N SER A 256 3.12 5.71 -1.96
CA SER A 256 4.11 4.83 -1.29
C SER A 256 5.47 4.80 -1.99
N THR A 257 5.52 5.11 -3.30
CA THR A 257 6.77 5.25 -4.07
C THR A 257 7.75 6.24 -3.45
N LEU A 258 7.28 7.29 -2.77
CA LEU A 258 8.17 8.24 -2.09
C LEU A 258 9.03 7.57 -1.01
N TYR A 259 8.50 6.53 -0.37
CA TYR A 259 9.24 5.75 0.63
C TYR A 259 10.15 4.70 0.01
N GLU A 260 9.86 4.28 -1.21
CA GLU A 260 10.72 3.39 -1.99
C GLU A 260 11.93 4.14 -2.57
N LEU A 261 11.78 5.44 -2.83
CA LEU A 261 12.83 6.34 -3.34
C LEU A 261 13.74 6.93 -2.25
N SER A 262 13.46 6.69 -0.96
CA SER A 262 14.15 7.36 0.17
C SER A 262 15.39 6.63 0.67
#